data_AF-A0A2T4APZ8-F1
#
_entry.id   AF-A0A2T4APZ8-F1
#
_cell.length_a   1.000
_cell.length_b   1.000
_cell.length_c   1.000
_cell.angle_alpha   90.00
_cell.angle_beta   90.00
_cell.angle_gamma   90.00
#
_symmetry.space_group_name_H-M   'P 1'
#
loop_
_entity.id
_entity.type
_entity.pdbx_description
1 polymer ?
#
loop_
_entity_poly.entity_id
_entity_poly.type
_entity_poly.pdbx_seq_one_letter_code
_entity_poly.pdbx_strand_id
1 'polypeptide(L)'
;MERSQPASSNLMDNHNRLVADILTRYRTLMMLATVQAEQDRNNANPEAMAVTGISIKMEFDGLYTSIKEFLTLSRKIKELWIFGPLGTEDSDRKEKEEQLDQDVNRVSELLNQMEASKMKSLAESNGGTWQPLVREEMESTIAAAAAAAAAAAAASTGAGR
;
A
#
# COMPACT_ATOMS: atom_id res chain seq x y z
N MET A 1 6.13 3.20 -15.88
CA MET A 1 6.41 1.82 -16.33
C MET A 1 5.75 0.89 -15.33
N GLU A 2 4.57 0.39 -15.72
CA GLU A 2 3.70 -0.56 -15.03
C GLU A 2 4.50 -1.65 -14.30
N ARG A 3 4.45 -1.64 -12.95
CA ARG A 3 4.88 -2.78 -12.10
C ARG A 3 3.70 -3.35 -11.30
N SER A 4 2.51 -3.26 -11.88
CA SER A 4 1.29 -3.95 -11.47
C SER A 4 1.35 -5.39 -12.00
N GLN A 5 2.32 -6.19 -11.54
CA GLN A 5 2.34 -7.62 -11.86
C GLN A 5 1.32 -8.39 -10.99
N PRO A 6 0.80 -9.53 -11.48
CA PRO A 6 -0.47 -10.13 -11.09
C PRO A 6 -0.32 -10.97 -9.82
N ALA A 7 -0.58 -10.41 -8.65
CA ALA A 7 -0.52 -11.17 -7.40
C ALA A 7 -1.52 -12.36 -7.37
N SER A 8 -2.68 -12.22 -8.03
CA SER A 8 -3.72 -13.25 -8.11
C SER A 8 -3.37 -14.42 -9.04
N SER A 9 -2.84 -14.15 -10.24
CA SER A 9 -2.38 -15.19 -11.17
C SER A 9 -1.29 -16.06 -10.53
N ASN A 10 -0.28 -15.40 -9.94
CA ASN A 10 0.80 -16.10 -9.24
C ASN A 10 0.29 -16.96 -8.08
N LEU A 11 -0.77 -16.56 -7.38
CA LEU A 11 -1.31 -17.32 -6.25
C LEU A 11 -1.97 -18.63 -6.70
N MET A 12 -2.77 -18.59 -7.77
CA MET A 12 -3.43 -19.78 -8.32
C MET A 12 -2.40 -20.73 -8.96
N ASP A 13 -1.40 -20.19 -9.64
CA ASP A 13 -0.30 -20.99 -10.20
C ASP A 13 0.52 -21.67 -9.09
N ASN A 14 0.80 -20.95 -7.98
CA ASN A 14 1.45 -21.54 -6.81
C ASN A 14 0.58 -22.61 -6.13
N HIS A 15 -0.74 -22.40 -6.03
CA HIS A 15 -1.67 -23.39 -5.50
C HIS A 15 -1.63 -24.69 -6.33
N ASN A 16 -1.80 -24.58 -7.64
CA ASN A 16 -1.81 -25.72 -8.56
C ASN A 16 -0.46 -26.46 -8.54
N ARG A 17 0.65 -25.72 -8.51
CA ARG A 17 1.99 -26.30 -8.39
C ARG A 17 2.14 -27.09 -7.08
N LEU A 18 1.73 -26.53 -5.94
CA LEU A 18 1.85 -27.20 -4.64
C LEU A 18 0.99 -28.46 -4.56
N VAL A 19 -0.24 -28.41 -5.09
CA VAL A 19 -1.13 -29.58 -5.16
C VAL A 19 -0.51 -30.67 -6.04
N ALA A 20 0.02 -30.31 -7.22
CA ALA A 20 0.69 -31.25 -8.10
C ALA A 20 1.93 -31.88 -7.42
N ASP A 21 2.73 -31.09 -6.70
CA ASP A 21 3.92 -31.58 -6.00
C ASP A 21 3.55 -32.54 -4.86
N ILE A 22 2.51 -32.23 -4.08
CA ILE A 22 1.97 -33.11 -3.02
C ILE A 22 1.51 -34.45 -3.59
N LEU A 23 0.70 -34.42 -4.66
CA LEU A 23 0.17 -35.65 -5.28
C LEU A 23 1.28 -36.49 -5.92
N THR A 24 2.26 -35.85 -6.56
CA THR A 24 3.39 -36.53 -7.20
C THR A 24 4.26 -37.22 -6.16
N ARG A 25 4.63 -36.52 -5.07
CA ARG A 25 5.43 -37.11 -3.98
C ARG A 25 4.68 -38.22 -3.27
N TYR A 26 3.39 -38.05 -3.01
CA TYR A 26 2.57 -39.12 -2.42
C TYR A 26 2.54 -40.38 -3.30
N ARG A 27 2.40 -40.23 -4.62
CA ARG A 27 2.48 -41.34 -5.57
C ARG A 27 3.84 -42.02 -5.50
N THR A 28 4.94 -41.25 -5.55
CA THR A 28 6.31 -41.79 -5.46
C THR A 28 6.51 -42.57 -4.16
N LEU A 29 6.03 -42.04 -3.04
CA LEU A 29 6.10 -42.68 -1.74
C LEU A 29 5.33 -44.00 -1.70
N MET A 30 4.11 -44.03 -2.26
CA MET A 30 3.35 -45.27 -2.40
C MET A 30 4.09 -46.30 -3.26
N MET A 31 4.70 -45.88 -4.38
CA MET A 31 5.49 -46.80 -5.22
C MET A 31 6.70 -47.36 -4.48
N LEU A 32 7.45 -46.53 -3.74
CA LEU A 32 8.59 -46.99 -2.95
C LEU A 32 8.15 -47.99 -1.86
N ALA A 33 7.01 -47.74 -1.20
CA ALA A 33 6.45 -48.64 -0.20
C ALA A 33 5.94 -49.96 -0.79
N THR A 34 5.29 -49.95 -1.96
CA THR A 34 4.81 -51.17 -2.61
C THR A 34 5.93 -52.01 -3.21
N VAL A 35 6.99 -51.36 -3.75
CA VAL A 35 8.18 -52.07 -4.24
C VAL A 35 8.88 -52.81 -3.09
N GLN A 36 8.91 -52.24 -1.88
CA GLN A 36 9.40 -52.95 -0.70
C GLN A 36 8.53 -54.17 -0.36
N ALA A 37 7.20 -54.04 -0.39
CA ALA A 37 6.28 -55.14 -0.07
C ALA A 37 6.34 -56.31 -1.08
N GLU A 38 6.64 -56.04 -2.34
CA GLU A 38 6.83 -57.07 -3.37
C GLU A 38 8.22 -57.71 -3.31
N GLN A 39 9.28 -56.95 -3.00
CA GLN A 39 10.65 -57.45 -2.88
C GLN A 39 10.89 -58.31 -1.63
N ASP A 40 10.10 -58.14 -0.57
CA ASP A 40 10.19 -58.95 0.66
C ASP A 40 9.89 -60.45 0.41
N ARG A 41 9.30 -60.79 -0.75
CA ARG A 41 9.05 -62.18 -1.18
C ARG A 41 10.20 -62.81 -1.98
N ASN A 42 11.15 -62.01 -2.49
CA ASN A 42 12.24 -62.45 -3.35
C ASN A 42 13.55 -61.82 -2.88
N ASN A 43 14.24 -62.45 -1.91
CA ASN A 43 15.63 -62.15 -1.50
C ASN A 43 16.09 -60.70 -1.80
N ALA A 44 15.48 -59.73 -1.11
CA ALA A 44 15.80 -58.33 -1.31
C ALA A 44 17.27 -58.08 -0.93
N ASN A 45 18.07 -57.59 -1.89
CA ASN A 45 19.43 -57.13 -1.60
C ASN A 45 19.35 -56.06 -0.48
N PRO A 46 20.04 -56.24 0.67
CA PRO A 46 19.96 -55.31 1.81
C PRO A 46 20.33 -53.87 1.43
N GLU A 47 21.20 -53.69 0.44
CA GLU A 47 21.56 -52.37 -0.08
C GLU A 47 20.37 -51.66 -0.75
N ALA A 48 19.54 -52.40 -1.51
CA ALA A 48 18.34 -51.85 -2.16
C ALA A 48 17.27 -51.47 -1.14
N MET A 49 17.13 -52.22 -0.05
CA MET A 49 16.24 -51.89 1.07
C MET A 49 16.66 -50.60 1.77
N ALA A 50 17.97 -50.43 2.04
CA ALA A 50 18.49 -49.22 2.66
C ALA A 50 18.29 -47.97 1.78
N VAL A 51 18.55 -48.07 0.47
CA VAL A 51 18.33 -46.97 -0.49
C VAL A 51 16.85 -46.59 -0.58
N THR A 52 15.97 -47.58 -0.54
CA THR A 52 14.52 -47.34 -0.58
C THR A 52 14.04 -46.66 0.70
N GLY A 53 14.55 -47.07 1.87
CA GLY A 53 14.27 -46.39 3.15
C GLY A 53 14.73 -44.93 3.17
N ILE A 54 15.92 -44.64 2.61
CA ILE A 54 16.41 -43.26 2.46
C ILE A 54 15.53 -42.45 1.51
N SER A 55 15.14 -43.04 0.37
CA SER A 55 14.25 -42.37 -0.60
C SER A 55 12.88 -42.06 0.00
N ILE A 56 12.29 -43.00 0.76
CA ILE A 56 11.02 -42.77 1.45
C ILE A 56 11.12 -41.58 2.40
N LYS A 57 12.20 -41.50 3.19
CA LYS A 57 12.42 -40.38 4.11
C LYS A 57 12.56 -39.04 3.37
N MET A 58 13.31 -39.02 2.27
CA MET A 58 13.50 -37.80 1.47
C MET A 58 12.18 -37.33 0.83
N GLU A 59 11.36 -38.24 0.32
CA GLU A 59 10.04 -37.91 -0.22
C GLU A 59 9.06 -37.44 0.86
N PHE A 60 9.14 -37.99 2.08
CA PHE A 60 8.38 -37.49 3.23
C PHE A 60 8.77 -36.05 3.62
N ASP A 61 10.07 -35.75 3.69
CA ASP A 61 10.55 -34.41 4.01
C ASP A 61 10.16 -33.39 2.92
N GLY A 62 10.20 -33.80 1.65
CA GLY A 62 9.70 -33.02 0.52
C GLY A 62 8.20 -32.75 0.63
N LEU A 63 7.40 -33.79 0.89
CA LEU A 63 5.95 -33.68 1.08
C LEU A 63 5.59 -32.73 2.23
N TYR A 64 6.28 -32.86 3.37
CA TYR A 64 6.08 -32.02 4.53
C TYR A 64 6.38 -30.54 4.23
N THR A 65 7.40 -30.28 3.42
CA THR A 65 7.75 -28.93 2.96
C THR A 65 6.66 -28.36 2.05
N SER A 66 6.18 -29.12 1.06
CA SER A 66 5.09 -28.69 0.17
C SER A 66 3.81 -28.38 0.96
N ILE A 67 3.49 -29.14 2.00
CA ILE A 67 2.33 -28.89 2.88
C ILE A 67 2.53 -27.59 3.70
N LYS A 68 3.74 -27.33 4.22
CA LYS A 68 4.05 -26.06 4.92
C LYS A 68 3.91 -24.85 4.00
N GLU A 69 4.38 -24.97 2.78
CA GLU A 69 4.22 -23.92 1.76
C GLU A 69 2.74 -23.69 1.44
N PHE A 70 1.94 -24.76 1.34
CA PHE A 70 0.49 -24.68 1.17
C PHE A 70 -0.21 -23.97 2.34
N LEU A 71 0.19 -24.27 3.58
CA LEU A 71 -0.35 -23.59 4.76
C LEU A 71 0.02 -22.10 4.75
N THR A 72 1.26 -21.77 4.36
CA THR A 72 1.72 -20.38 4.23
C THR A 72 0.95 -19.64 3.14
N LEU A 73 0.67 -20.30 2.01
CA LEU A 73 -0.21 -19.77 0.95
C LEU A 73 -1.61 -19.48 1.50
N SER A 74 -2.18 -20.41 2.27
CA SER A 74 -3.50 -20.22 2.90
C SER A 74 -3.52 -19.04 3.87
N ARG A 75 -2.43 -18.82 4.59
CA ARG A 75 -2.27 -17.67 5.48
C ARG A 75 -2.21 -16.37 4.68
N LYS A 76 -1.42 -16.31 3.60
CA LYS A 76 -1.35 -15.15 2.70
C LYS A 76 -2.72 -14.83 2.08
N ILE A 77 -3.47 -15.86 1.67
CA ILE A 77 -4.85 -15.69 1.18
C ILE A 77 -5.71 -15.08 2.28
N LYS A 78 -5.72 -15.64 3.49
CA LYS A 78 -6.50 -15.09 4.60
C LYS A 78 -6.08 -13.67 4.97
N GLU A 79 -4.79 -13.36 4.92
CA GLU A 79 -4.27 -12.00 5.11
C GLU A 79 -4.80 -11.06 4.01
N LEU A 80 -4.79 -11.45 2.74
CA LEU A 80 -5.43 -10.69 1.66
C LEU A 80 -6.94 -10.46 1.90
N TRP A 81 -7.65 -11.47 2.42
CA TRP A 81 -9.07 -11.35 2.76
C TRP A 81 -9.31 -10.44 3.97
N ILE A 82 -8.43 -10.47 4.98
CA ILE A 82 -8.57 -9.70 6.23
C ILE A 82 -8.11 -8.25 6.04
N PHE A 83 -7.05 -8.02 5.26
CA PHE A 83 -6.53 -6.69 4.95
C PHE A 83 -7.24 -6.04 3.75
N GLY A 84 -8.15 -6.78 3.09
CA GLY A 84 -8.96 -6.30 1.98
C GLY A 84 -8.15 -6.06 0.69
N PRO A 85 -8.83 -5.91 -0.46
CA PRO A 85 -8.16 -5.49 -1.68
C PRO A 85 -7.50 -4.15 -1.41
N LEU A 86 -6.18 -4.06 -1.58
CA LEU A 86 -5.48 -2.79 -1.61
C LEU A 86 -6.24 -1.91 -2.60
N GLY A 87 -6.88 -0.84 -2.12
CA GLY A 87 -7.82 0.03 -2.84
C GLY A 87 -7.25 0.70 -4.09
N THR A 88 -6.92 -0.12 -5.07
CA THR A 88 -6.28 0.16 -6.35
C THR A 88 -7.09 -0.36 -7.52
N GLU A 89 -8.03 -1.30 -7.29
CA GLU A 89 -9.03 -1.70 -8.28
C GLU A 89 -10.35 -0.91 -8.17
N ASP A 90 -10.55 -0.12 -7.11
CA ASP A 90 -11.65 0.85 -7.10
C ASP A 90 -11.25 2.06 -7.97
N SER A 91 -11.43 1.95 -9.29
CA SER A 91 -11.45 3.11 -10.20
C SER A 91 -12.31 4.22 -9.60
N ASP A 92 -13.46 3.81 -9.07
CA ASP A 92 -14.41 4.64 -8.33
C ASP A 92 -13.79 5.43 -7.17
N ARG A 93 -12.79 4.90 -6.46
CA ARG A 93 -12.21 5.60 -5.31
C ARG A 93 -11.28 6.71 -5.76
N LYS A 94 -10.47 6.48 -6.82
CA LYS A 94 -9.65 7.53 -7.44
C LYS A 94 -10.51 8.59 -8.11
N GLU A 95 -11.55 8.17 -8.82
CA GLU A 95 -12.50 9.09 -9.46
C GLU A 95 -13.27 9.92 -8.42
N LYS A 96 -13.65 9.31 -7.29
CA LYS A 96 -14.26 10.04 -6.17
C LYS A 96 -13.28 11.00 -5.50
N GLU A 97 -12.01 10.62 -5.34
CA GLU A 97 -10.98 11.49 -4.77
C GLU A 97 -10.72 12.71 -5.67
N GLU A 98 -10.64 12.51 -6.99
CA GLU A 98 -10.52 13.60 -7.96
C GLU A 98 -11.76 14.51 -8.01
N GLN A 99 -12.97 13.93 -7.92
CA GLN A 99 -14.20 14.71 -7.77
C GLN A 99 -14.21 15.51 -6.48
N LEU A 100 -13.75 14.92 -5.37
CA LEU A 100 -13.72 15.57 -4.06
C LEU A 100 -12.71 16.74 -4.07
N ASP A 101 -11.55 16.58 -4.71
CA ASP A 101 -10.59 17.66 -4.91
C ASP A 101 -11.16 18.81 -5.76
N GLN A 102 -11.89 18.49 -6.83
CA GLN A 102 -12.57 19.50 -7.65
C GLN A 102 -13.65 20.25 -6.87
N ASP A 103 -14.44 19.54 -6.06
CA ASP A 103 -15.49 20.12 -5.23
C ASP A 103 -14.89 20.99 -4.12
N VAL A 104 -13.80 20.56 -3.47
CA VAL A 104 -13.09 21.35 -2.45
C VAL A 104 -12.54 22.64 -3.05
N ASN A 105 -11.93 22.57 -4.23
CA ASN A 105 -11.45 23.76 -4.94
C ASN A 105 -12.61 24.72 -5.25
N ARG A 106 -13.73 24.21 -5.77
CA ARG A 106 -14.89 25.03 -6.09
C ARG A 106 -15.54 25.67 -4.87
N VAL A 107 -15.64 24.94 -3.76
CA VAL A 107 -16.12 25.48 -2.48
C VAL A 107 -15.16 26.56 -1.96
N SER A 108 -13.85 26.36 -2.08
CA SER A 108 -12.86 27.36 -1.66
C SER A 108 -12.94 28.65 -2.48
N GLU A 109 -13.16 28.56 -3.79
CA GLU A 109 -13.35 29.72 -4.67
C GLU A 109 -14.63 30.49 -4.33
N LEU A 110 -15.75 29.79 -4.13
CA LEU A 110 -17.01 30.41 -3.74
C LEU A 110 -16.90 31.09 -2.38
N LEU A 111 -16.23 30.46 -1.42
CA LEU A 111 -15.99 31.05 -0.11
C LEU A 111 -15.13 32.31 -0.20
N ASN A 112 -14.04 32.27 -0.97
CA ASN A 112 -13.19 33.43 -1.23
C ASN A 112 -13.95 34.57 -1.92
N GLN A 113 -14.86 34.27 -2.86
CA GLN A 113 -15.70 35.27 -3.52
C GLN A 113 -16.71 35.93 -2.57
N MET A 114 -17.33 35.13 -1.68
CA MET A 114 -18.22 35.67 -0.65
C MET A 114 -17.47 36.55 0.35
N GLU A 115 -16.29 36.11 0.79
CA GLU A 115 -15.43 36.90 1.67
C GLU A 115 -15.01 38.21 1.00
N ALA A 116 -14.54 38.16 -0.25
CA ALA A 116 -14.19 39.33 -1.04
C ALA A 116 -15.37 40.31 -1.17
N SER A 117 -16.56 39.80 -1.45
CA SER A 117 -17.78 40.62 -1.58
C SER A 117 -18.17 41.29 -0.26
N LYS A 118 -18.08 40.56 0.85
CA LYS A 118 -18.34 41.08 2.19
C LYS A 118 -17.30 42.14 2.59
N MET A 119 -16.02 41.87 2.35
CA MET A 119 -14.94 42.80 2.65
C MET A 119 -15.02 44.07 1.79
N LYS A 120 -15.41 43.95 0.52
CA LYS A 120 -15.67 45.09 -0.36
C LYS A 120 -16.83 45.96 0.15
N SER A 121 -17.95 45.35 0.52
CA SER A 121 -19.08 46.07 1.12
C SER A 121 -18.70 46.77 2.44
N LEU A 122 -17.88 46.11 3.26
CA LEU A 122 -17.39 46.70 4.50
C LEU A 122 -16.43 47.87 4.24
N ALA A 123 -15.56 47.77 3.23
CA ALA A 123 -14.66 48.85 2.84
C ALA A 123 -15.44 50.06 2.30
N GLU A 124 -16.40 49.82 1.39
CA GLU A 124 -17.24 50.88 0.80
C GLU A 124 -18.08 51.61 1.86
N SER A 125 -18.63 50.88 2.85
CA SER A 125 -19.39 51.49 3.96
C SER A 125 -18.54 52.32 4.93
N ASN A 126 -17.22 52.12 4.95
CA ASN A 126 -16.27 52.88 5.77
C ASN A 126 -15.42 53.87 4.94
N GLY A 127 -15.77 54.10 3.68
CA GLY A 127 -15.09 55.06 2.79
C GLY A 127 -13.74 54.60 2.23
N GLY A 128 -13.42 53.31 2.32
CA GLY A 128 -12.20 52.70 1.79
C GLY A 128 -12.42 51.87 0.52
N THR A 129 -11.33 51.52 -0.18
CA THR A 129 -11.36 50.59 -1.33
C THR A 129 -10.71 49.27 -0.94
N TRP A 130 -11.41 48.15 -1.14
CA TRP A 130 -10.87 46.82 -0.88
C TRP A 130 -10.02 46.32 -2.05
N GLN A 131 -8.84 45.77 -1.77
CA GLN A 131 -7.99 45.07 -2.73
C GLN A 131 -7.64 43.68 -2.19
N PRO A 132 -7.71 42.61 -3.01
CA PRO A 132 -7.26 41.29 -2.61
C PRO A 132 -5.74 41.31 -2.45
N LEU A 133 -5.25 40.97 -1.26
CA LEU A 133 -3.82 40.82 -1.00
C LEU A 133 -3.33 39.52 -1.64
N VAL A 134 -2.56 39.62 -2.71
CA VAL A 134 -1.81 38.47 -3.25
C VAL A 134 -0.73 38.09 -2.23
N ARG A 135 -0.38 36.80 -2.09
CA ARG A 135 0.57 36.32 -1.06
C ARG A 135 1.91 37.07 -1.06
N GLU A 136 2.42 37.47 -2.23
CA GLU A 136 3.63 38.32 -2.37
C GLU A 136 3.40 39.76 -1.87
N GLU A 137 2.19 40.30 -2.06
CA GLU A 137 1.78 41.59 -1.52
C GLU A 137 1.54 41.53 -0.01
N MET A 138 1.10 40.38 0.51
CA MET A 138 0.98 40.13 1.95
C MET A 138 2.35 40.10 2.63
N GLU A 139 3.33 39.42 2.03
CA GLU A 139 4.70 39.39 2.55
C GLU A 139 5.37 40.77 2.50
N SER A 140 5.18 41.53 1.42
CA SER A 140 5.71 42.89 1.29
C SER A 140 5.00 43.93 2.18
N THR A 141 3.69 43.81 2.40
CA THR A 141 2.94 44.70 3.31
C THR A 141 3.25 44.41 4.78
N ILE A 142 3.44 43.14 5.16
CA ILE A 142 3.90 42.76 6.50
C ILE A 142 5.33 43.27 6.73
N ALA A 143 6.21 43.12 5.75
CA ALA A 143 7.57 43.65 5.82
C ALA A 143 7.59 45.19 5.93
N ALA A 144 6.75 45.89 5.16
CA ALA A 144 6.62 47.34 5.22
C ALA A 144 6.02 47.83 6.56
N ALA A 145 5.01 47.14 7.10
CA ALA A 145 4.43 47.44 8.39
C ALA A 145 5.42 47.21 9.55
N ALA A 146 6.22 46.15 9.48
CA ALA A 146 7.28 45.88 10.45
C ALA A 146 8.40 46.95 10.40
N ALA A 147 8.79 47.40 9.21
CA ALA A 147 9.76 48.48 9.04
C ALA A 147 9.24 49.82 9.57
N ALA A 148 7.97 50.15 9.33
CA ALA A 148 7.33 51.36 9.85
C ALA A 148 7.22 51.33 11.38
N ALA A 149 6.88 50.18 11.98
CA ALA A 149 6.85 50.01 13.43
C ALA A 149 8.25 50.15 14.07
N ALA A 150 9.30 49.64 13.41
CA ALA A 150 10.68 49.79 13.87
C ALA A 150 11.16 51.25 13.80
N ALA A 151 10.78 51.99 12.75
CA ALA A 151 11.10 53.42 12.61
C ALA A 151 10.38 54.28 13.67
N ALA A 152 9.11 53.98 13.98
CA ALA A 152 8.37 54.65 15.05
C ALA A 152 8.98 54.36 16.44
N ALA A 153 9.43 53.13 16.68
CA ALA A 153 10.13 52.77 17.92
C ALA A 153 11.46 53.52 18.07
N ALA A 154 12.25 53.66 16.99
CA ALA A 154 13.50 54.42 16.97
C ALA A 154 13.28 55.92 17.19
N ALA A 155 12.21 56.51 16.64
CA ALA A 155 11.85 57.90 16.86
C ALA A 155 11.45 58.16 18.33
N SER A 156 10.78 57.19 18.98
CA SER A 156 10.42 57.30 20.40
C SER A 156 11.62 57.14 21.36
N THR A 157 12.68 56.44 20.94
CA THR A 157 13.93 56.28 21.72
C THR A 157 14.91 57.44 21.53
N GLY A 158 14.78 58.23 20.46
CA GLY A 158 15.62 59.40 20.19
C GLY A 158 15.21 60.69 20.90
N ALA A 159 13.99 60.79 21.45
CA ALA A 159 13.48 61.99 22.12
C ALA A 159 13.79 62.07 23.63
N GLY A 160 14.58 61.13 24.16
CA GLY A 160 14.90 60.99 25.58
C GLY A 160 16.39 61.18 25.93
N ARG A 161 17.06 62.15 25.30
CA ARG A 161 18.42 62.58 25.70
C ARG A 161 18.57 64.09 25.66
#